data_AF-A0AA97B1F6-F1
#
_entry.id   AF-A0AA97B1F6-F1
#
_cell.length_a   1.000
_cell.length_b   1.000
_cell.length_c   1.000
_cell.angle_alpha   90.00
_cell.angle_beta   90.00
_cell.angle_gamma   90.00
#
_symmetry.space_group_name_H-M   'P 1'
#
loop_
_entity.id
_entity.type
_entity.pdbx_description
1 polymer ?
#
loop_
_entity_poly.entity_id
_entity_poly.type
_entity_poly.pdbx_seq_one_letter_code
_entity_poly.pdbx_strand_id
1 'polypeptide(L)'
;MLEKIKALFSKKAFEWYEPEDPTPREQCPYCDYISLPERGNYLICPVCFWEDDGQDIDELDVGSGPNHGITLREGRKNFKDHGACEIEMVKHVVSVEQREQFKYVPRNL
;
A
#
# COMPACT_ATOMS: atom_id res chain seq x y z
N MET A 1 15.13 -41.73 -27.00
CA MET A 1 15.28 -40.68 -28.04
C MET A 1 13.90 -40.40 -28.59
N LEU A 2 13.30 -39.21 -28.52
CA LEU A 2 13.79 -37.91 -28.10
C LEU A 2 12.54 -37.03 -27.94
N GLU A 3 12.30 -36.54 -26.73
CA GLU A 3 11.95 -35.14 -26.43
C GLU A 3 11.16 -34.36 -27.50
N LYS A 4 9.90 -34.71 -27.76
CA LYS A 4 8.97 -33.82 -28.48
C LYS A 4 7.59 -33.96 -27.86
N ILE A 5 6.92 -32.83 -27.63
CA ILE A 5 5.60 -32.67 -26.96
C ILE A 5 5.68 -32.42 -25.42
N LYS A 6 6.56 -31.51 -24.98
CA LYS A 6 6.33 -30.72 -23.75
C LYS A 6 6.57 -29.22 -23.96
N ALA A 7 6.30 -28.70 -25.16
CA ALA A 7 6.57 -27.30 -25.51
C ALA A 7 5.29 -26.52 -25.86
N LEU A 8 4.18 -26.74 -25.14
CA LEU A 8 2.94 -25.97 -25.35
C LEU A 8 2.34 -25.35 -24.09
N PHE A 9 2.97 -25.49 -22.92
CA PHE A 9 2.48 -24.87 -21.69
C PHE A 9 3.60 -24.24 -20.87
N SER A 10 4.51 -23.51 -21.49
CA SER A 10 5.25 -22.48 -20.75
C SER A 10 4.32 -21.29 -20.54
N LYS A 11 3.34 -21.44 -19.65
CA LYS A 11 2.67 -20.28 -19.08
C LYS A 11 3.76 -19.53 -18.35
N LYS A 12 4.24 -18.42 -18.92
CA LYS A 12 5.06 -17.46 -18.18
C LYS A 12 4.24 -17.14 -16.93
N ALA A 13 4.73 -17.56 -15.77
CA ALA A 13 4.02 -17.33 -14.51
C ALA A 13 3.82 -15.82 -14.40
N PHE A 14 2.61 -15.40 -14.08
CA PHE A 14 2.33 -14.01 -13.75
C PHE A 14 3.15 -13.72 -12.48
N GLU A 15 4.21 -12.93 -12.63
CA GLU A 15 5.12 -12.59 -11.54
C GLU A 15 4.55 -11.33 -10.88
N TRP A 16 4.02 -11.50 -9.67
CA TRP A 16 3.60 -10.38 -8.84
C TRP A 16 4.84 -9.66 -8.33
N TYR A 17 4.72 -8.34 -8.17
CA TYR A 17 5.79 -7.57 -7.58
C TYR A 17 5.92 -7.87 -6.08
N GLU A 18 7.15 -8.12 -5.63
CA GLU A 18 7.52 -8.21 -4.22
C GLU A 18 8.81 -7.40 -4.02
N PRO A 19 8.90 -6.57 -2.96
CA PRO A 19 10.10 -5.79 -2.69
C PRO A 19 11.23 -6.72 -2.26
N GLU A 20 12.47 -6.41 -2.68
CA GLU A 20 13.65 -7.22 -2.34
C GLU A 20 13.89 -7.28 -0.82
N ASP A 21 13.65 -6.18 -0.11
CA ASP A 21 13.68 -6.12 1.35
C ASP A 21 12.36 -5.53 1.89
N PRO A 22 11.51 -6.33 2.56
CA PRO A 22 10.20 -5.91 3.05
C PRO A 22 10.27 -5.03 4.30
N THR A 23 11.46 -4.69 4.82
CA THR A 23 11.59 -3.86 6.02
C THR A 23 10.98 -2.47 5.80
N PRO A 24 10.02 -2.03 6.64
CA PRO A 24 9.44 -0.70 6.53
C PRO A 24 10.48 0.40 6.74
N ARG A 25 10.57 1.32 5.77
CA ARG A 25 11.48 2.48 5.83
C ARG A 25 10.92 3.75 5.20
N GLU A 26 9.90 3.61 4.37
CA GLU A 26 9.21 4.71 3.72
C GLU A 26 7.93 5.10 4.44
N GLN A 27 7.73 6.41 4.51
CA GLN A 27 6.57 7.00 5.18
C GLN A 27 5.36 6.99 4.24
N CYS A 28 4.29 6.34 4.67
CA CYS A 28 3.00 6.38 3.97
C CYS A 28 2.45 7.82 3.98
N PRO A 29 2.05 8.39 2.83
CA PRO A 29 1.51 9.75 2.76
C PRO A 29 0.07 9.84 3.32
N TYR A 30 -0.59 8.69 3.55
CA TYR A 30 -1.97 8.62 4.04
C TYR A 30 -2.11 8.50 5.56
N CYS A 31 -1.22 7.75 6.21
CA CYS A 31 -1.35 7.49 7.65
C CYS A 31 -0.17 8.00 8.49
N ASP A 32 0.86 8.57 7.86
CA ASP A 32 2.08 9.09 8.50
C ASP A 32 2.95 8.05 9.26
N TYR A 33 2.61 6.76 9.20
CA TYR A 33 3.51 5.70 9.64
C TYR A 33 4.59 5.40 8.60
N ILE A 34 5.78 5.06 9.07
CA ILE A 34 6.82 4.40 8.28
C ILE A 34 6.46 2.92 8.22
N SER A 35 5.79 2.54 7.13
CA SER A 35 5.09 1.26 7.00
C SER A 35 5.25 0.61 5.63
N LEU A 36 5.84 1.32 4.67
CA LEU A 36 6.13 0.81 3.34
C LEU A 36 7.63 0.50 3.24
N PRO A 37 8.04 -0.59 2.58
CA PRO A 37 9.45 -0.85 2.33
C PRO A 37 10.06 0.08 1.27
N GLU A 38 9.23 0.63 0.40
CA GLU A 38 9.57 1.52 -0.72
C GLU A 38 8.31 2.22 -1.25
N ARG A 39 8.46 3.25 -2.09
CA ARG A 39 7.36 4.07 -2.63
C ARG A 39 7.08 3.80 -4.10
N GLY A 40 5.83 3.98 -4.53
CA GLY A 40 5.40 4.05 -5.94
C GLY A 40 5.27 2.70 -6.66
N ASN A 41 5.34 1.58 -5.94
CA ASN A 41 5.28 0.22 -6.50
C ASN A 41 4.00 -0.54 -6.11
N TYR A 42 2.89 0.17 -5.89
CA TYR A 42 1.57 -0.42 -5.61
C TYR A 42 1.54 -1.32 -4.36
N LEU A 43 2.43 -1.04 -3.40
CA LEU A 43 2.43 -1.76 -2.13
C LEU A 43 1.30 -1.24 -1.24
N ILE A 44 0.61 -2.17 -0.58
CA ILE A 44 -0.48 -1.84 0.33
C ILE A 44 0.08 -1.57 1.71
N CYS A 45 -0.19 -0.38 2.24
CA CYS A 45 0.19 0.00 3.58
C CYS A 45 -0.56 -0.87 4.61
N PRO A 46 0.12 -1.66 5.47
CA PRO A 46 -0.56 -2.54 6.42
C PRO A 46 -1.30 -1.78 7.54
N VAL A 47 -0.99 -0.49 7.74
CA VAL A 47 -1.59 0.34 8.79
C VAL A 47 -2.91 0.96 8.36
N CYS A 48 -3.03 1.35 7.10
CA CYS A 48 -4.22 2.07 6.61
C CYS A 48 -4.85 1.47 5.35
N PHE A 49 -4.28 0.41 4.78
CA PHE A 49 -4.74 -0.26 3.57
C PHE A 49 -4.68 0.57 2.28
N TRP A 50 -3.95 1.69 2.28
CA TRP A 50 -3.71 2.47 1.07
C TRP A 50 -2.75 1.74 0.11
N GLU A 51 -3.10 1.62 -1.17
CA GLU A 51 -2.22 1.12 -2.23
C GLU A 51 -1.38 2.26 -2.83
N ASP A 52 -0.07 2.23 -2.63
CA ASP A 52 0.81 3.35 -2.96
C ASP A 52 1.14 3.45 -4.46
N ASP A 53 0.42 4.33 -5.16
CA ASP A 53 0.60 4.65 -6.59
C ASP A 53 1.62 5.76 -6.85
N GLY A 54 2.31 6.23 -5.80
CA GLY A 54 3.37 7.23 -5.89
C GLY A 54 2.92 8.67 -5.60
N GLN A 55 1.63 8.93 -5.41
CA GLN A 55 1.14 10.26 -4.98
C GLN A 55 1.74 10.67 -3.63
N ASP A 56 2.01 11.96 -3.45
CA ASP A 56 2.52 12.51 -2.18
C ASP A 56 1.80 13.79 -1.75
N ILE A 57 2.20 14.36 -0.61
CA ILE A 57 1.51 15.45 0.10
C ILE A 57 1.35 16.76 -0.68
N ASP A 58 1.97 16.91 -1.84
CA ASP A 58 1.76 18.01 -2.78
C ASP A 58 0.58 17.78 -3.73
N GLU A 59 0.01 16.57 -3.75
CA GLU A 59 -1.10 16.13 -4.61
C GLU A 59 -2.37 15.80 -3.81
N LEU A 60 -2.62 16.52 -2.70
CA LEU A 60 -3.66 16.18 -1.71
C LEU A 60 -5.07 15.93 -2.27
N ASP A 61 -5.43 16.62 -3.36
CA ASP A 61 -6.77 16.64 -3.94
C ASP A 61 -6.83 15.91 -5.30
N VAL A 62 -5.78 15.18 -5.66
CA VAL A 62 -5.77 14.30 -6.83
C VAL A 62 -6.31 12.93 -6.44
N GLY A 63 -7.26 12.40 -7.21
CA GLY A 63 -7.83 11.08 -6.96
C GLY A 63 -6.86 9.96 -7.38
N SER A 64 -6.74 8.93 -6.55
CA SER A 64 -5.91 7.77 -6.85
C SER A 64 -6.67 6.71 -7.65
N GLY A 65 -6.03 6.19 -8.70
CA GLY A 65 -6.58 5.12 -9.53
C GLY A 65 -6.86 3.82 -8.75
N PRO A 66 -5.85 3.19 -8.11
CA PRO A 66 -6.03 1.94 -7.38
C PRO A 66 -6.94 2.08 -6.15
N ASN A 67 -7.03 3.28 -5.56
CA ASN A 67 -7.85 3.54 -4.38
C ASN A 67 -9.19 4.20 -4.75
N HIS A 68 -9.82 3.75 -5.83
CA HIS A 68 -11.21 4.08 -6.22
C HIS A 68 -11.51 5.58 -6.40
N GLY A 69 -10.50 6.38 -6.76
CA GLY A 69 -10.62 7.83 -6.94
C GLY A 69 -10.53 8.64 -5.65
N ILE A 70 -10.28 8.00 -4.50
CA ILE A 70 -10.12 8.67 -3.21
C ILE A 70 -8.89 9.57 -3.27
N THR A 71 -9.02 10.78 -2.74
CA THR A 71 -7.92 11.74 -2.62
C THR A 71 -7.08 11.49 -1.37
N LEU A 72 -5.84 11.97 -1.36
CA LEU A 72 -4.99 12.01 -0.16
C LEU A 72 -5.70 12.67 1.04
N ARG A 73 -6.39 13.79 0.79
CA ARG A 73 -7.13 14.51 1.84
C ARG A 73 -8.25 13.66 2.45
N GLU A 74 -9.04 13.00 1.62
CA GLU A 74 -10.13 12.12 2.06
C GLU A 74 -9.59 10.88 2.78
N GLY A 75 -8.61 10.19 2.21
CA GLY A 75 -8.01 9.00 2.83
C GLY A 75 -7.37 9.31 4.20
N ARG A 76 -6.70 10.46 4.34
CA ARG A 76 -6.17 10.94 5.63
C ARG A 76 -7.28 11.21 6.65
N LYS A 77 -8.41 11.75 6.22
CA LYS A 77 -9.59 11.95 7.08
C LYS A 77 -10.20 10.60 7.49
N ASN A 78 -10.38 9.68 6.55
CA ASN A 78 -10.89 8.34 6.82
C ASN A 78 -10.01 7.58 7.80
N PHE A 79 -8.68 7.70 7.68
CA PHE A 79 -7.76 7.07 8.61
C PHE A 79 -7.92 7.62 10.04
N LYS A 80 -8.16 8.94 10.20
CA LYS A 80 -8.44 9.54 11.51
C LYS A 80 -9.76 9.06 12.11
N ASP A 81 -10.78 8.88 11.28
CA ASP A 81 -12.14 8.53 11.73
C ASP A 81 -12.34 7.02 11.93
N HIS A 82 -11.67 6.18 11.13
CA HIS A 82 -11.94 4.74 11.03
C HIS A 82 -10.67 3.88 11.22
N GLY A 83 -9.49 4.46 11.12
CA GLY A 83 -8.23 3.73 11.20
C GLY A 83 -7.81 3.01 9.91
N ALA A 84 -8.47 3.27 8.78
CA ALA A 84 -8.14 2.78 7.44
C ALA A 84 -8.50 3.82 6.36
N CYS A 85 -8.05 3.62 5.12
CA CYS A 85 -8.34 4.50 3.98
C CYS A 85 -9.83 4.54 3.61
N GLU A 86 -10.55 3.45 3.89
CA GLU A 86 -12.00 3.29 3.77
C GLU A 86 -12.52 2.45 4.95
N ILE A 87 -13.77 2.65 5.38
CA ILE A 87 -14.32 1.95 6.56
C ILE A 87 -14.39 0.43 6.36
N GLU A 88 -14.64 -0.03 5.14
CA GLU A 88 -14.72 -1.44 4.76
C GLU A 88 -13.36 -2.15 4.82
N MET A 89 -12.26 -1.37 4.77
CA MET A 89 -10.88 -1.87 4.75
C MET A 89 -10.29 -2.06 6.15
N VAL A 90 -11.00 -1.64 7.20
CA VAL A 90 -10.59 -1.84 8.60
C VAL A 90 -10.28 -3.30 8.92
N LYS A 91 -10.97 -4.25 8.27
CA LYS A 91 -10.71 -5.70 8.46
C LYS A 91 -9.38 -6.20 7.89
N HIS A 92 -8.68 -5.38 7.11
CA HIS A 92 -7.43 -5.73 6.43
C HIS A 92 -6.20 -4.99 6.99
N VAL A 93 -6.38 -4.05 7.91
CA VAL A 93 -5.26 -3.37 8.57
C VAL A 93 -4.80 -4.14 9.81
N VAL A 94 -3.56 -3.92 10.21
CA VAL A 94 -3.02 -4.43 11.48
C VAL A 94 -3.80 -3.88 12.68
N SER A 95 -3.82 -4.64 13.78
CA SER A 95 -4.47 -4.21 15.01
C SER A 95 -3.81 -2.94 15.57
N VAL A 96 -4.52 -2.23 16.45
CA VAL A 96 -3.99 -1.01 17.07
C VAL A 96 -2.69 -1.29 17.83
N GLU A 97 -2.62 -2.43 18.52
CA GLU A 97 -1.42 -2.88 19.26
C GLU A 97 -0.26 -3.17 18.31
N GLN A 98 -0.53 -3.79 17.15
CA GLN A 98 0.50 -4.08 16.16
C GLN A 98 1.08 -2.81 15.50
N ARG A 99 0.38 -1.66 15.57
CA ARG A 99 0.91 -0.38 15.06
C ARG A 99 2.17 0.07 15.79
N GLU A 100 2.39 -0.39 17.02
CA GLU A 100 3.61 -0.09 17.80
C GLU A 100 4.90 -0.58 17.12
N GLN A 101 4.78 -1.53 16.19
CA GLN A 101 5.90 -2.02 15.39
C GLN A 101 6.35 -1.01 14.31
N PHE A 102 5.54 0.01 14.03
CA PHE A 102 5.77 1.00 13.00
C PHE A 102 6.04 2.36 13.62
N LYS A 103 7.03 3.09 13.10
CA LYS A 103 7.33 4.45 13.56
C LYS A 103 6.30 5.43 13.03
N TYR A 104 5.60 6.14 13.91
CA TYR A 104 4.67 7.20 13.54
C TYR A 104 5.36 8.56 13.47
N VAL A 105 5.21 9.29 12.35
CA VAL A 105 5.85 10.60 12.12
C VAL A 105 4.81 11.60 11.60
N PRO A 106 3.98 12.22 12.46
CA PRO A 106 2.85 13.03 12.01
C PRO A 106 3.31 14.24 11.16
N ARG A 107 2.59 14.49 10.05
CA ARG A 107 2.76 15.71 9.25
C ARG A 107 1.73 16.76 9.65
N ASN A 108 2.14 18.03 9.65
CA ASN A 108 1.22 19.16 9.77
C ASN A 108 0.90 19.67 8.36
N LEU A 109 -0.24 19.23 7.83
CA LEU A 109 -0.73 19.55 6.48
C LEU A 109 -1.96 20.45 6.56
#